data_AF-A0A0B2UWU5-F1
#
_entry.id   AF-A0A0B2UWU5-F1
#
_cell.length_a   1.000
_cell.length_b   1.000
_cell.length_c   1.000
_cell.angle_alpha   90.00
_cell.angle_beta   90.00
_cell.angle_gamma   90.00
#
_symmetry.space_group_name_H-M   'P 1'
#
loop_
_entity.id
_entity.type
_entity.pdbx_description
1 polymer ?
#
loop_
_entity_poly.entity_id
_entity_poly.type
_entity_poly.pdbx_seq_one_letter_code
_entity_poly.pdbx_strand_id
1 'polypeptide(L)'
;MSNFLYYTGSVVHEAMQPNSTIIPILENKTFTCDIYCPQQPGYREEFNGVIRYFSSLPTALAKRDSFTFDNLWKLQGTVPIYLAIVMLPLLSFKSATFFTKFNMLGTISVMYLMSFVASKAYDCGININFDVTSEHYAQRTISVMYLMSFVASKAYDCGININFDVTSEHYAQLFRWRFPALTGTLTLSYFLHNVILTILRNQKHPENNARDLSIGYSLAAFTYVFVGSVFFLLFPTIRTCISDNFLNNFGSGDAMSATARLFLLFQMTTVLPLLAYLVRAQFFYALLGTVYPGRGLVLLLNIGILTLAVCTAVFYPHIGSIIRFVGSFSGLVYIFALPCTIHLKRLQMSGTLTRLDVAIHGTIIFLGAANFFIQFFL
;
A
#
# COMPACT_ATOMS: atom_id res chain seq x y z
N MET A 1 -3.41 7.77 -2.15
CA MET A 1 -3.16 9.23 -2.25
C MET A 1 -4.25 10.06 -1.62
N SER A 2 -5.52 9.95 -2.02
CA SER A 2 -6.61 10.77 -1.44
C SER A 2 -6.73 10.64 0.09
N ASN A 3 -6.60 9.43 0.62
CA ASN A 3 -6.55 9.18 2.07
C ASN A 3 -5.43 9.95 2.77
N PHE A 4 -4.20 9.88 2.25
CA PHE A 4 -3.06 10.60 2.82
C PHE A 4 -3.22 12.11 2.68
N LEU A 5 -3.66 12.60 1.51
CA LEU A 5 -3.93 14.02 1.31
C LEU A 5 -4.99 14.53 2.28
N TYR A 6 -6.07 13.79 2.48
CA TYR A 6 -7.14 14.15 3.41
C TYR A 6 -6.60 14.33 4.83
N TYR A 7 -5.96 13.30 5.39
CA TYR A 7 -5.45 13.35 6.76
C TYR A 7 -4.33 14.40 6.95
N THR A 8 -3.40 14.52 5.99
CA THR A 8 -2.38 15.56 6.03
C THR A 8 -3.02 16.95 5.97
N GLY A 9 -4.02 17.17 5.11
CA GLY A 9 -4.72 18.44 5.01
C GLY A 9 -5.50 18.80 6.28
N SER A 10 -6.15 17.82 6.91
CA SER A 10 -6.84 18.02 8.20
C SER A 10 -5.87 18.45 9.29
N VAL A 11 -4.71 17.80 9.41
CA VAL A 11 -3.67 18.18 10.38
C VAL A 11 -3.14 19.59 10.13
N VAL A 12 -2.89 19.94 8.87
CA VAL A 12 -2.41 21.29 8.51
C VAL A 12 -3.47 22.35 8.80
N HIS A 13 -4.73 22.08 8.47
CA HIS A 13 -5.84 22.99 8.74
C HIS A 13 -6.03 23.22 10.25
N GLU A 14 -6.03 22.15 11.05
CA GLU A 14 -6.14 22.25 12.50
C GLU A 14 -4.95 23.00 13.12
N ALA A 15 -3.73 22.79 12.60
CA ALA A 15 -2.53 23.52 13.05
C ALA A 15 -2.56 25.02 12.72
N MET A 16 -3.26 25.42 11.65
CA MET A 16 -3.41 26.83 11.26
C MET A 16 -4.48 27.58 12.06
N GLN A 17 -5.30 26.89 12.87
CA GLN A 17 -6.33 27.54 13.68
C GLN A 17 -5.73 28.22 14.93
N PRO A 18 -6.20 29.43 15.30
CA PRO A 18 -5.65 30.20 16.43
C PRO A 18 -5.90 29.55 17.80
N ASN A 19 -6.87 28.63 17.91
CA ASN A 19 -7.14 27.84 19.12
C ASN A 19 -6.56 26.41 19.04
N SER A 20 -5.54 26.19 18.21
CA SER A 20 -5.00 24.85 17.98
C SER A 20 -4.41 24.26 19.26
N THR A 21 -4.98 23.14 19.70
CA THR A 21 -4.43 22.34 20.80
C THR A 21 -3.32 21.42 20.31
N ILE A 22 -3.17 21.20 19.00
CA ILE A 22 -2.24 20.21 18.43
C ILE A 22 -0.77 20.61 18.60
N ILE A 23 -0.41 21.89 18.43
CA ILE A 23 0.98 22.34 18.56
C ILE A 23 1.51 22.11 20.00
N PRO A 24 0.80 22.52 21.07
CA PRO A 24 1.23 22.21 22.45
C PRO A 24 1.00 20.74 22.87
N ILE A 25 0.07 20.01 22.24
CA ILE A 25 -0.13 18.56 22.51
C ILE A 25 0.96 17.71 21.82
N LEU A 26 1.52 18.13 20.69
CA LEU A 26 2.64 17.45 20.02
C LEU A 26 3.90 17.43 20.90
N GLU A 27 4.03 18.45 21.75
CA GLU A 27 5.16 18.63 22.68
C GLU A 27 4.92 17.90 24.01
N ASN A 28 3.66 17.66 24.40
CA ASN A 28 3.29 17.17 25.74
C ASN A 28 2.55 15.82 25.78
N LYS A 29 2.23 15.19 24.64
CA LYS A 29 1.74 13.81 24.63
C LYS A 29 2.90 12.86 24.88
N THR A 30 2.83 12.16 26.01
CA THR A 30 3.49 10.86 26.13
C THR A 30 3.05 9.98 24.97
N PHE A 31 3.98 9.27 24.34
CA PHE A 31 3.81 8.39 23.19
C PHE A 31 2.89 7.21 23.52
N THR A 32 1.61 7.50 23.75
CA THR A 32 0.59 6.52 24.10
C THR A 32 0.12 5.83 22.83
N CYS A 33 -0.08 4.50 22.92
CA CYS A 33 -0.50 3.67 21.81
C CYS A 33 -2.00 3.81 21.53
N ASP A 34 -2.39 5.01 21.12
CA ASP A 34 -3.74 5.35 20.68
C ASP A 34 -3.99 4.69 19.31
N ILE A 35 -4.39 3.41 19.34
CA ILE A 35 -4.82 2.65 18.18
C ILE A 35 -6.33 2.73 18.07
N TYR A 36 -6.80 3.14 16.90
CA TYR A 36 -8.20 3.34 16.60
C TYR A 36 -8.74 2.16 15.81
N CYS A 37 -9.98 1.79 16.12
CA CYS A 37 -10.78 0.92 15.31
C CYS A 37 -11.73 1.72 14.44
N PRO A 38 -11.39 2.03 13.18
CA PRO A 38 -12.33 2.72 12.31
C PRO A 38 -13.55 1.82 12.13
N GLN A 39 -14.72 2.30 12.54
CA GLN A 39 -15.98 1.65 12.21
C GLN A 39 -16.11 1.70 10.68
N GLN A 40 -16.16 0.53 10.04
CA GLN A 40 -16.42 0.44 8.61
C GLN A 40 -17.95 0.47 8.40
N PRO A 41 -18.52 1.57 7.89
CA PRO A 41 -19.93 1.60 7.52
C PRO A 41 -20.21 0.53 6.46
N GLY A 42 -21.45 0.01 6.44
CA GLY A 42 -21.83 -0.94 5.40
C GLY A 42 -21.73 -0.30 4.01
N TYR A 43 -21.38 -1.08 2.98
CA TYR A 43 -21.26 -0.58 1.59
C TYR A 43 -22.47 0.28 1.15
N ARG A 44 -23.68 -0.13 1.57
CA ARG A 44 -24.90 0.61 1.24
C ARG A 44 -24.98 1.98 1.92
N GLU A 45 -24.45 2.13 3.13
CA GLU A 45 -24.40 3.39 3.84
C GLU A 45 -23.38 4.35 3.22
N GLU A 46 -22.18 3.83 2.87
CA GLU A 46 -21.17 4.61 2.15
C GLU A 46 -21.72 5.13 0.82
N PHE A 47 -22.29 4.22 0.00
CA PHE A 47 -22.84 4.58 -1.30
C PHE A 47 -23.97 5.62 -1.18
N ASN A 48 -24.89 5.44 -0.22
CA ASN A 48 -25.96 6.40 0.05
C ASN A 48 -25.42 7.73 0.57
N GLY A 49 -24.30 7.74 1.29
CA GLY A 49 -23.61 8.95 1.74
C GLY A 49 -23.02 9.73 0.58
N VAL A 50 -22.36 9.03 -0.35
CA VAL A 50 -21.80 9.61 -1.57
C VAL A 50 -22.91 10.19 -2.46
N ILE A 51 -23.98 9.44 -2.72
CA ILE A 51 -25.13 9.95 -3.51
C ILE A 51 -25.74 11.19 -2.86
N ARG A 52 -25.99 11.15 -1.54
CA ARG A 52 -26.52 12.32 -0.81
C ARG A 52 -25.61 13.53 -0.97
N TYR A 53 -24.31 13.35 -0.84
CA TYR A 53 -23.34 14.43 -1.04
C TYR A 53 -23.44 15.05 -2.44
N PHE A 54 -23.35 14.25 -3.50
CA PHE A 54 -23.41 14.78 -4.87
C PHE A 54 -24.77 15.38 -5.23
N SER A 55 -25.87 14.82 -4.70
CA SER A 55 -27.21 15.41 -4.89
C SER A 55 -27.36 16.77 -4.23
N SER A 56 -26.68 16.99 -3.10
CA SER A 56 -26.69 18.26 -2.36
C SER A 56 -25.69 19.29 -2.87
N LEU A 57 -24.73 18.88 -3.70
CA LEU A 57 -23.63 19.72 -4.18
C LEU A 57 -24.10 20.93 -5.02
N PRO A 58 -25.06 20.82 -5.97
CA PRO A 58 -25.54 21.97 -6.73
C PRO A 58 -26.18 23.04 -5.85
N THR A 59 -26.99 22.62 -4.88
CA THR A 59 -27.62 23.50 -3.89
C THR A 59 -26.59 24.12 -2.93
N ALA A 60 -25.53 23.40 -2.58
CA ALA A 60 -24.44 23.93 -1.76
C ALA A 60 -23.63 24.98 -2.53
N LEU A 61 -23.25 24.72 -3.78
CA LEU A 61 -22.53 25.68 -4.63
C LEU A 61 -23.32 26.96 -4.91
N ALA A 62 -24.66 26.90 -4.86
CA ALA A 62 -25.53 28.06 -4.99
C ALA A 62 -25.58 28.96 -3.74
N LYS A 63 -25.15 28.47 -2.56
CA LYS A 63 -25.24 29.20 -1.29
C LYS A 63 -23.86 29.71 -0.87
N ARG A 64 -23.67 31.04 -0.85
CA ARG A 64 -22.37 31.71 -0.58
C ARG A 64 -21.80 31.46 0.82
N ASP A 65 -22.61 31.01 1.79
CA ASP A 65 -22.19 30.72 3.19
C ASP A 65 -21.74 29.26 3.44
N SER A 66 -21.65 28.41 2.40
CA SER A 66 -21.34 26.98 2.57
C SER A 66 -19.85 26.61 2.53
N PHE A 67 -18.94 27.58 2.42
CA PHE A 67 -17.49 27.36 2.32
C PHE A 67 -16.84 27.05 3.68
N THR A 68 -17.37 26.06 4.39
CA THR A 68 -16.71 25.48 5.56
C THR A 68 -15.73 24.39 5.12
N PHE A 69 -14.61 24.25 5.84
CA PHE A 69 -13.59 23.24 5.55
C PHE A 69 -14.18 21.83 5.43
N ASP A 70 -15.10 21.46 6.33
CA ASP A 70 -15.72 20.13 6.36
C ASP A 70 -16.56 19.81 5.11
N ASN A 71 -17.08 20.83 4.44
CA ASN A 71 -17.83 20.67 3.19
C ASN A 71 -16.92 20.57 1.96
N LEU A 72 -15.78 21.28 1.99
CA LEU A 72 -14.80 21.33 0.90
C LEU A 72 -13.79 20.19 0.98
N TRP A 73 -13.52 19.64 2.16
CA TRP A 73 -12.48 18.66 2.41
C TRP A 73 -13.09 17.31 2.79
N LYS A 74 -13.68 16.59 1.82
CA LYS A 74 -14.24 15.25 2.05
C LYS A 74 -13.40 14.16 1.42
N LEU A 75 -13.09 13.14 2.23
CA LEU A 75 -12.29 11.98 1.83
C LEU A 75 -12.87 11.24 0.62
N GLN A 76 -14.16 10.90 0.63
CA GLN A 76 -14.91 10.24 -0.44
C GLN A 76 -15.75 11.29 -1.22
N GLY A 77 -15.09 12.25 -1.86
CA GLY A 77 -15.78 13.32 -2.58
C GLY A 77 -14.82 14.29 -3.27
N THR A 78 -14.60 15.45 -2.67
CA THR A 78 -13.80 16.55 -3.24
C THR A 78 -12.30 16.29 -3.25
N VAL A 79 -11.75 15.60 -2.24
CA VAL A 79 -10.29 15.37 -2.14
C VAL A 79 -9.74 14.59 -3.35
N PRO A 80 -10.36 13.46 -3.79
CA PRO A 80 -9.97 12.80 -5.04
C PRO A 80 -10.02 13.71 -6.28
N ILE A 81 -11.00 14.63 -6.35
CA ILE A 81 -11.18 15.55 -7.49
C ILE A 81 -10.07 16.60 -7.50
N TYR A 82 -9.77 17.22 -6.35
CA TYR A 82 -8.65 18.16 -6.23
C TYR A 82 -7.33 17.50 -6.58
N LEU A 83 -7.12 16.27 -6.11
CA LEU A 83 -5.94 15.49 -6.46
C LEU A 83 -5.86 15.26 -7.97
N ALA A 84 -6.95 14.90 -8.65
CA ALA A 84 -6.95 14.69 -10.09
C ALA A 84 -6.62 15.96 -10.87
N ILE A 85 -7.12 17.12 -10.44
CA ILE A 85 -6.80 18.42 -11.05
C ILE A 85 -5.31 18.73 -10.93
N VAL A 86 -4.71 18.47 -9.75
CA VAL A 86 -3.27 18.65 -9.54
C VAL A 86 -2.47 17.65 -10.37
N MET A 87 -2.91 16.39 -10.46
CA MET A 87 -2.16 15.33 -11.16
C MET A 87 -2.23 15.46 -12.69
N LEU A 88 -3.33 15.95 -13.26
CA LEU A 88 -3.51 16.06 -14.71
C LEU A 88 -2.36 16.77 -15.47
N PRO A 89 -1.87 17.95 -15.04
CA PRO A 89 -0.71 18.57 -15.67
C PRO A 89 0.56 17.72 -15.49
N LEU A 90 0.74 17.09 -14.32
CA LEU A 90 1.90 16.23 -14.05
C LEU A 90 1.94 14.99 -14.95
N LEU A 91 0.78 14.38 -15.23
CA LEU A 91 0.67 13.23 -16.14
C LEU A 91 0.88 13.60 -17.62
N SER A 92 0.74 14.89 -17.95
CA SER A 92 0.79 15.38 -19.33
C SER A 92 2.21 15.79 -19.77
N PHE A 93 3.22 15.67 -18.90
CA PHE A 93 4.61 15.89 -19.28
C PHE A 93 5.08 14.88 -20.33
N LYS A 94 5.77 15.38 -21.36
CA LYS A 94 6.28 14.55 -22.47
C LYS A 94 7.38 13.57 -22.04
N SER A 95 8.14 13.91 -21.00
CA SER A 95 9.26 13.10 -20.51
C SER A 95 9.10 12.80 -19.02
N ALA A 96 9.31 11.54 -18.66
CA ALA A 96 9.29 11.08 -17.27
C ALA A 96 10.66 11.27 -16.54
N THR A 97 11.72 11.66 -17.26
CA THR A 97 13.09 11.75 -16.70
C THR A 97 13.24 12.78 -15.58
N PHE A 98 12.35 13.78 -15.52
CA PHE A 98 12.31 14.70 -14.39
C PHE A 98 11.89 13.98 -13.09
N PHE A 99 10.86 13.14 -13.18
CA PHE A 99 10.28 12.47 -12.02
C PHE A 99 11.15 11.31 -11.49
N THR A 100 11.98 10.68 -12.33
CA THR A 100 12.89 9.62 -11.89
C THR A 100 13.92 10.11 -10.85
N LYS A 101 14.24 11.41 -10.85
CA LYS A 101 15.12 12.02 -9.83
C LYS A 101 14.52 11.97 -8.42
N PHE A 102 13.19 11.91 -8.32
CA PHE A 102 12.49 11.82 -7.04
C PHE A 102 12.31 10.39 -6.54
N ASN A 103 12.87 9.38 -7.23
CA ASN A 103 12.84 7.99 -6.76
C ASN A 103 13.46 7.82 -5.36
N MET A 104 14.40 8.69 -4.96
CA MET A 104 14.96 8.69 -3.60
C MET A 104 13.91 8.89 -2.51
N LEU A 105 12.79 9.58 -2.81
CA LEU A 105 11.68 9.76 -1.86
C LEU A 105 11.02 8.42 -1.52
N GLY A 106 11.03 7.47 -2.45
CA GLY A 106 10.53 6.12 -2.20
C GLY A 106 11.36 5.39 -1.16
N THR A 107 12.69 5.44 -1.28
CA THR A 107 13.59 4.85 -0.29
C THR A 107 13.39 5.51 1.08
N ILE A 108 13.35 6.84 1.15
CA ILE A 108 13.12 7.58 2.40
C ILE A 108 11.79 7.17 3.04
N SER A 109 10.72 7.06 2.25
CA SER A 109 9.40 6.69 2.74
C SER A 109 9.35 5.27 3.31
N VAL A 110 9.97 4.29 2.64
CA VAL A 110 10.05 2.91 3.13
C VAL A 110 10.90 2.81 4.39
N MET A 111 12.05 3.49 4.42
CA MET A 111 12.91 3.53 5.59
C MET A 111 12.20 4.16 6.78
N TYR A 112 11.50 5.28 6.57
CA TYR A 112 10.69 5.92 7.59
C TYR A 112 9.56 5.02 8.08
N LEU A 113 8.85 4.32 7.18
CA LEU A 113 7.77 3.41 7.56
C LEU A 113 8.27 2.25 8.42
N MET A 114 9.43 1.67 8.08
CA MET A 114 10.06 0.64 8.91
C MET A 114 10.43 1.18 10.29
N SER A 115 11.05 2.37 10.36
CA SER A 115 11.36 3.03 11.63
C SER A 115 10.12 3.38 12.44
N PHE A 116 9.03 3.79 11.79
CA PHE A 116 7.74 4.06 12.43
C PHE A 116 7.17 2.81 13.09
N VAL A 117 7.11 1.68 12.36
CA VAL A 117 6.62 0.40 12.90
C VAL A 117 7.49 -0.07 14.06
N ALA A 118 8.82 0.07 13.95
CA ALA A 118 9.75 -0.23 15.03
C ALA A 118 9.57 0.68 16.26
N SER A 119 9.31 1.98 16.07
CA SER A 119 9.05 2.92 17.17
C SER A 119 7.74 2.59 17.87
N LYS A 120 6.65 2.35 17.11
CA LYS A 120 5.38 1.93 17.69
C LYS A 120 5.51 0.57 18.37
N ALA A 121 6.37 -0.31 17.88
CA ALA A 121 6.66 -1.57 18.55
C ALA A 121 7.29 -1.38 19.94
N TYR A 122 8.17 -0.39 20.07
CA TYR A 122 8.80 -0.02 21.33
C TYR A 122 7.81 0.67 22.28
N ASP A 123 7.07 1.65 21.78
CA ASP A 123 6.14 2.45 22.60
C ASP A 123 4.92 1.61 23.07
N CYS A 124 4.47 0.65 22.25
CA CYS A 124 3.35 -0.23 22.57
C CYS A 124 3.77 -1.46 23.39
N GLY A 125 4.93 -1.41 24.07
CA GLY A 125 5.44 -2.45 24.94
C GLY A 125 4.35 -3.12 25.78
N ILE A 126 4.34 -4.46 25.74
CA ILE A 126 3.20 -5.26 26.14
C ILE A 126 3.12 -5.40 27.66
N ASN A 127 1.92 -5.19 28.20
CA ASN A 127 1.53 -5.55 29.56
C ASN A 127 1.39 -7.08 29.63
N ILE A 128 2.50 -7.77 29.89
CA ILE A 128 2.41 -9.15 30.37
C ILE A 128 2.37 -9.06 31.89
N ASN A 129 1.34 -9.62 32.51
CA ASN A 129 1.39 -9.92 33.94
C ASN A 129 2.41 -11.04 34.14
N PHE A 130 3.69 -10.68 34.17
CA PHE A 130 4.69 -11.40 34.95
C PHE A 130 5.15 -10.44 36.04
N ASP A 131 5.02 -10.91 37.26
CA ASP A 131 5.35 -10.22 38.50
C ASP A 131 6.88 -10.06 38.59
N VAL A 132 7.48 -9.20 37.74
CA VAL A 132 8.90 -8.86 37.78
C VAL A 132 9.07 -7.40 37.39
N THR A 133 9.37 -6.60 38.41
CA THR A 133 9.83 -5.23 38.34
C THR A 133 11.05 -5.06 37.42
N SER A 134 11.02 -4.13 36.49
CA SER A 134 12.15 -3.22 36.25
C SER A 134 11.81 -2.09 35.26
N GLU A 135 12.00 -0.87 35.74
CA GLU A 135 12.21 0.34 34.93
C GLU A 135 13.53 0.25 34.17
N HIS A 136 13.65 0.87 32.99
CA HIS A 136 14.65 1.93 32.76
C HIS A 136 14.57 2.64 31.40
N TYR A 137 14.97 3.91 31.47
CA TYR A 137 14.96 5.01 30.51
C TYR A 137 15.84 4.89 29.24
N ALA A 138 15.52 5.77 28.30
CA ALA A 138 16.06 6.08 26.97
C ALA A 138 17.60 6.23 26.78
N GLN A 139 18.09 6.03 25.54
CA GLN A 139 18.84 7.05 24.75
C GLN A 139 19.08 6.64 23.26
N ARG A 140 19.42 7.68 22.47
CA ARG A 140 19.48 7.91 21.01
C ARG A 140 20.52 7.14 20.15
N THR A 141 20.12 7.04 18.86
CA THR A 141 20.89 6.96 17.59
C THR A 141 21.73 5.70 17.30
N ILE A 142 21.15 4.70 16.59
CA ILE A 142 21.94 3.69 15.83
C ILE A 142 21.20 3.23 14.54
N SER A 143 22.00 3.03 13.49
CA SER A 143 21.74 2.42 12.18
C SER A 143 20.57 1.43 12.11
N VAL A 144 19.77 1.56 11.04
CA VAL A 144 18.52 0.83 10.79
C VAL A 144 18.69 -0.69 10.83
N MET A 145 19.83 -1.23 10.41
CA MET A 145 20.08 -2.69 10.48
C MET A 145 20.28 -3.17 11.92
N TYR A 146 20.90 -2.34 12.76
CA TYR A 146 21.05 -2.60 14.19
C TYR A 146 19.73 -2.36 14.93
N LEU A 147 18.93 -1.37 14.51
CA LEU A 147 17.61 -1.09 15.07
C LEU A 147 16.62 -2.24 14.81
N MET A 148 16.67 -2.86 13.63
CA MET A 148 15.84 -4.03 13.30
C MET A 148 16.24 -5.26 14.11
N SER A 149 17.54 -5.54 14.25
CA SER A 149 18.04 -6.65 15.09
C SER A 149 17.83 -6.38 16.59
N PHE A 150 17.96 -5.13 17.03
CA PHE A 150 17.71 -4.71 18.41
C PHE A 150 16.23 -4.75 18.75
N VAL A 151 15.33 -4.34 17.86
CA VAL A 151 13.87 -4.43 18.02
C VAL A 151 13.42 -5.88 17.97
N ALA A 152 13.99 -6.74 17.12
CA ALA A 152 13.70 -8.18 17.15
C ALA A 152 14.20 -8.84 18.46
N SER A 153 15.38 -8.45 18.94
CA SER A 153 15.95 -8.92 20.20
C SER A 153 15.19 -8.39 21.43
N LYS A 154 14.64 -7.18 21.37
CA LYS A 154 13.84 -6.59 22.46
C LYS A 154 12.36 -6.89 22.39
N ALA A 155 11.82 -7.26 21.23
CA ALA A 155 10.51 -7.90 21.10
C ALA A 155 10.49 -9.30 21.74
N TYR A 156 11.65 -9.93 21.91
CA TYR A 156 11.79 -11.14 22.73
C TYR A 156 11.65 -10.83 24.23
N ASP A 157 12.16 -9.69 24.69
CA ASP A 157 11.97 -9.21 26.07
C ASP A 157 10.56 -8.62 26.31
N CYS A 158 9.94 -8.02 25.28
CA CYS A 158 8.57 -7.50 25.27
C CYS A 158 7.62 -8.57 24.74
N GLY A 159 7.31 -9.57 25.57
CA GLY A 159 6.54 -10.75 25.14
C GLY A 159 5.13 -10.45 24.60
N ILE A 160 4.58 -11.44 23.90
CA ILE A 160 3.63 -11.31 22.79
C ILE A 160 2.16 -11.14 23.24
N ASN A 161 1.42 -10.24 22.58
CA ASN A 161 0.02 -9.93 22.87
C ASN A 161 -0.93 -10.96 22.23
N ILE A 162 -0.60 -12.26 22.27
CA ILE A 162 -1.43 -13.34 21.70
C ILE A 162 -2.02 -14.18 22.82
N ASN A 163 -3.35 -14.26 22.83
CA ASN A 163 -4.06 -15.32 23.51
C ASN A 163 -4.68 -16.26 22.45
N PHE A 164 -4.66 -17.55 22.74
CA PHE A 164 -5.31 -18.58 21.92
C PHE A 164 -6.69 -18.98 22.46
N ASP A 165 -7.10 -18.39 23.59
CA ASP A 165 -8.43 -18.55 24.14
C ASP A 165 -9.47 -17.76 23.34
N VAL A 166 -10.56 -18.42 22.97
CA VAL A 166 -11.61 -17.92 22.06
C VAL A 166 -12.39 -16.76 22.70
N THR A 167 -12.40 -16.68 24.04
CA THR A 167 -13.08 -15.62 24.80
C THR A 167 -12.21 -14.38 25.04
N SER A 168 -10.94 -14.41 24.65
CA SER A 168 -10.04 -13.27 24.83
C SER A 168 -10.21 -12.22 23.73
N GLU A 169 -10.21 -10.94 24.10
CA GLU A 169 -10.12 -9.83 23.13
C GLU A 169 -8.83 -9.88 22.29
N HIS A 170 -7.81 -10.58 22.81
CA HIS A 170 -6.54 -10.86 22.14
C HIS A 170 -6.52 -12.25 21.47
N TYR A 171 -7.66 -12.81 21.07
CA TYR A 171 -7.73 -14.10 20.37
C TYR A 171 -7.15 -14.05 18.94
N ALA A 172 -6.07 -14.79 18.70
CA ALA A 172 -5.44 -14.88 17.38
C ALA A 172 -5.83 -16.19 16.69
N GLN A 173 -6.71 -16.12 15.69
CA GLN A 173 -7.06 -17.29 14.89
C GLN A 173 -5.90 -17.63 13.92
N LEU A 174 -5.22 -18.76 14.14
CA LEU A 174 -4.10 -19.18 13.28
C LEU A 174 -4.53 -19.51 11.85
N PHE A 175 -5.68 -20.18 11.68
CA PHE A 175 -6.18 -20.60 10.37
C PHE A 175 -7.52 -19.97 10.07
N ARG A 176 -7.59 -19.22 8.97
CA ARG A 176 -8.81 -18.59 8.47
C ARG A 176 -9.03 -18.98 7.01
N TRP A 177 -10.23 -19.43 6.66
CA TRP A 177 -10.60 -19.78 5.27
C TRP A 177 -10.47 -18.61 4.28
N ARG A 178 -10.37 -17.37 4.77
CA ARG A 178 -10.09 -16.18 3.97
C ARG A 178 -8.61 -15.98 3.59
N PHE A 179 -7.72 -16.94 3.89
CA PHE A 179 -6.31 -16.89 3.50
C PHE A 179 -6.05 -16.60 2.00
N PRO A 180 -6.92 -16.99 1.04
CA PRO A 180 -6.66 -16.67 -0.37
C PRO A 180 -6.71 -15.16 -0.67
N ALA A 181 -7.32 -14.32 0.18
CA ALA A 181 -7.19 -12.87 0.04
C ALA A 181 -5.73 -12.40 0.12
N LEU A 182 -4.95 -13.06 0.99
CA LEU A 182 -3.52 -12.78 1.16
C LEU A 182 -2.72 -13.25 -0.06
N THR A 183 -3.03 -14.41 -0.64
CA THR A 183 -2.31 -14.92 -1.82
C THR A 183 -2.48 -13.97 -3.02
N GLY A 184 -3.68 -13.43 -3.25
CA GLY A 184 -3.91 -12.42 -4.27
C GLY A 184 -3.12 -11.13 -4.02
N THR A 185 -3.06 -10.68 -2.77
CA THR A 185 -2.30 -9.49 -2.36
C THR A 185 -0.80 -9.67 -2.55
N LEU A 186 -0.23 -10.77 -2.05
CA LEU A 186 1.19 -11.10 -2.18
C LEU A 186 1.62 -11.24 -3.64
N THR A 187 0.72 -11.71 -4.50
CA THR A 187 1.00 -11.82 -5.94
C THR A 187 1.29 -10.44 -6.56
N LEU A 188 0.61 -9.38 -6.13
CA LEU A 188 0.92 -8.01 -6.55
C LEU A 188 2.18 -7.47 -5.84
N SER A 189 2.38 -7.80 -4.56
CA SER A 189 3.56 -7.36 -3.80
C SER A 189 4.87 -7.85 -4.41
N TYR A 190 4.91 -9.08 -4.93
CA TYR A 190 6.07 -9.68 -5.60
C TYR A 190 6.06 -9.48 -7.12
N PHE A 191 5.37 -8.46 -7.62
CA PHE A 191 5.22 -8.22 -9.05
C PHE A 191 6.38 -7.40 -9.64
N LEU A 192 7.46 -8.09 -10.03
CA LEU A 192 8.59 -7.48 -10.78
C LEU A 192 8.81 -8.13 -12.16
N HIS A 193 7.98 -9.11 -12.51
CA HIS A 193 8.15 -10.01 -13.66
C HIS A 193 8.10 -9.28 -15.01
N ASN A 194 7.37 -8.18 -15.13
CA ASN A 194 7.24 -7.40 -16.36
C ASN A 194 8.48 -6.55 -16.71
N VAL A 195 9.31 -6.23 -15.71
CA VAL A 195 10.44 -5.29 -15.85
C VAL A 195 11.78 -5.97 -15.56
N ILE A 196 11.78 -7.17 -14.98
CA ILE A 196 12.99 -7.89 -14.55
C ILE A 196 14.06 -7.98 -15.63
N LEU A 197 13.69 -8.33 -16.87
CA LEU A 197 14.65 -8.47 -17.98
C LEU A 197 15.35 -7.15 -18.31
N THR A 198 14.62 -6.03 -18.23
CA THR A 198 15.20 -4.70 -18.50
C THR A 198 16.14 -4.25 -17.38
N ILE A 199 15.86 -4.65 -16.13
CA ILE A 199 16.72 -4.38 -14.98
C ILE A 199 18.01 -5.21 -15.06
N LEU A 200 17.88 -6.53 -15.29
CA LEU A 200 19.02 -7.45 -15.32
C LEU A 200 19.96 -7.20 -16.51
N ARG A 201 19.46 -6.64 -17.62
CA ARG A 201 20.28 -6.28 -18.79
C ARG A 201 21.35 -5.22 -18.48
N ASN A 202 21.14 -4.40 -17.45
CA ASN A 202 22.06 -3.33 -17.07
C ASN A 202 23.08 -3.75 -16.00
N GLN A 203 23.10 -5.03 -15.60
CA GLN A 203 24.05 -5.53 -14.61
C GLN A 203 25.47 -5.58 -15.16
N LYS A 204 26.44 -5.14 -14.35
CA LYS A 204 27.87 -5.22 -14.70
C LYS A 204 28.36 -6.66 -14.78
N HIS A 205 27.79 -7.54 -13.96
CA HIS A 205 28.15 -8.95 -13.80
C HIS A 205 26.94 -9.88 -14.01
N PRO A 206 26.51 -10.12 -15.26
CA PRO A 206 25.29 -10.89 -15.57
C PRO A 206 25.29 -12.34 -15.07
N GLU A 207 26.48 -12.92 -14.86
CA GLU A 207 26.68 -14.25 -14.29
C GLU A 207 26.07 -14.39 -12.87
N ASN A 208 25.99 -13.28 -12.13
CA ASN A 208 25.45 -13.25 -10.78
C ASN A 208 23.95 -12.92 -10.73
N ASN A 209 23.26 -12.78 -11.87
CA ASN A 209 21.87 -12.34 -11.93
C ASN A 209 20.92 -13.17 -11.07
N ALA A 210 21.09 -14.50 -11.05
CA ALA A 210 20.24 -15.39 -10.25
C ALA A 210 20.43 -15.17 -8.74
N ARG A 211 21.68 -14.97 -8.31
CA ARG A 211 22.04 -14.66 -6.92
C ARG A 211 21.51 -13.30 -6.50
N ASP A 212 21.72 -12.28 -7.33
CA ASP A 212 21.32 -10.91 -6.99
C ASP A 212 19.79 -10.79 -6.95
N LEU A 213 19.09 -11.50 -7.84
CA LEU A 213 17.63 -11.59 -7.83
C LEU A 213 17.10 -12.32 -6.58
N SER A 214 17.71 -13.45 -6.19
CA SER A 214 17.27 -14.19 -5.00
C SER A 214 17.49 -13.40 -3.71
N ILE A 215 18.61 -12.68 -3.59
CA ILE A 215 18.89 -11.77 -2.48
C ILE A 215 17.84 -10.65 -2.45
N GLY A 216 17.52 -10.04 -3.59
CA GLY A 216 16.51 -8.99 -3.70
C GLY A 216 15.12 -9.43 -3.22
N TYR A 217 14.64 -10.59 -3.69
CA TYR A 217 13.36 -11.16 -3.23
C TYR A 217 13.39 -11.55 -1.74
N SER A 218 14.52 -12.07 -1.24
CA SER A 218 14.65 -12.45 0.18
C SER A 218 14.61 -11.22 1.10
N LEU A 219 15.26 -10.12 0.71
CA LEU A 219 15.19 -8.85 1.43
C LEU A 219 13.77 -8.28 1.43
N ALA A 220 13.08 -8.30 0.28
CA ALA A 220 11.69 -7.86 0.19
C ALA A 220 10.76 -8.72 1.07
N ALA A 221 10.95 -10.03 1.07
CA ALA A 221 10.19 -10.95 1.92
C ALA A 221 10.43 -10.68 3.41
N PHE A 222 11.68 -10.47 3.81
CA PHE A 222 12.01 -10.08 5.17
C PHE A 222 11.31 -8.78 5.58
N THR A 223 11.32 -7.75 4.74
CA THR A 223 10.64 -6.48 5.04
C THR A 223 9.13 -6.67 5.22
N TYR A 224 8.47 -7.43 4.35
CA TYR A 224 7.04 -7.69 4.46
C TYR A 224 6.68 -8.51 5.70
N VAL A 225 7.44 -9.58 5.98
CA VAL A 225 7.22 -10.41 7.16
C VAL A 225 7.48 -9.62 8.43
N PHE A 226 8.53 -8.80 8.48
CA PHE A 226 8.84 -7.97 9.64
C PHE A 226 7.70 -6.98 9.93
N VAL A 227 7.34 -6.15 8.95
CA VAL A 227 6.29 -5.13 9.15
C VAL A 227 4.95 -5.78 9.48
N GLY A 228 4.57 -6.83 8.75
CA GLY A 228 3.31 -7.54 8.95
C GLY A 228 3.23 -8.23 10.31
N SER A 229 4.28 -8.97 10.69
CA SER A 229 4.30 -9.71 11.97
C SER A 229 4.36 -8.75 13.14
N VAL A 230 5.26 -7.77 13.13
CA VAL A 230 5.39 -6.81 14.24
C VAL A 230 4.08 -6.06 14.45
N PHE A 231 3.45 -5.55 13.39
CA PHE A 231 2.18 -4.86 13.53
C PHE A 231 1.05 -5.78 14.00
N PHE A 232 0.98 -7.03 13.52
CA PHE A 232 -0.04 -7.99 13.90
C PHE A 232 0.10 -8.45 15.37
N LEU A 233 1.32 -8.73 15.82
CA LEU A 233 1.62 -9.24 17.16
C LEU A 233 1.42 -8.18 18.24
N LEU A 234 1.70 -6.92 17.92
CA LEU A 234 1.64 -5.80 18.87
C LEU A 234 0.30 -5.07 18.85
N PHE A 235 -0.63 -5.50 18.00
CA PHE A 235 -1.95 -4.89 17.92
C PHE A 235 -2.71 -5.11 19.25
N PRO A 236 -3.08 -4.03 19.98
CA PRO A 236 -3.56 -4.13 21.36
C PRO A 236 -5.03 -4.52 21.47
N THR A 237 -5.74 -4.67 20.35
CA THR A 237 -7.18 -4.96 20.33
C THR A 237 -7.50 -6.12 19.39
N ILE A 238 -8.77 -6.33 19.06
CA ILE A 238 -9.25 -7.42 18.22
C ILE A 238 -8.67 -7.30 16.80
N ARG A 239 -8.12 -8.41 16.27
CA ARG A 239 -7.36 -8.44 15.00
C ARG A 239 -8.21 -8.19 13.76
N THR A 240 -9.54 -8.34 13.87
CA THR A 240 -10.48 -8.00 12.79
C THR A 240 -10.56 -6.50 12.52
N CYS A 241 -10.02 -5.68 13.42
CA CYS A 241 -9.98 -4.23 13.35
C CYS A 241 -8.85 -3.67 12.47
N ILE A 242 -7.86 -4.50 12.12
CA ILE A 242 -6.73 -4.08 11.30
C ILE A 242 -7.25 -3.67 9.92
N SER A 243 -7.06 -2.40 9.60
CA SER A 243 -7.45 -1.84 8.30
C SER A 243 -6.48 -2.27 7.21
N ASP A 244 -6.97 -2.44 5.97
CA ASP A 244 -6.14 -2.75 4.79
C ASP A 244 -4.95 -1.79 4.65
N ASN A 245 -5.19 -0.50 4.94
CA ASN A 245 -4.14 0.48 5.18
C ASN A 245 -3.98 0.63 6.69
N PHE A 246 -2.98 -0.03 7.27
CA PHE A 246 -2.76 -0.04 8.71
C PHE A 246 -2.50 1.36 9.29
N LEU A 247 -2.05 2.32 8.47
CA LEU A 247 -1.94 3.72 8.92
C LEU A 247 -3.29 4.32 9.32
N ASN A 248 -4.43 3.79 8.84
CA ASN A 248 -5.77 4.22 9.25
C ASN A 248 -6.11 3.82 10.70
N ASN A 249 -5.38 2.88 11.29
CA ASN A 249 -5.53 2.52 12.70
C ASN A 249 -4.84 3.53 13.63
N PHE A 250 -4.12 4.53 13.11
CA PHE A 250 -3.54 5.61 13.90
C PHE A 250 -4.30 6.91 13.67
N GLY A 251 -4.46 7.71 14.73
CA GLY A 251 -5.15 9.00 14.66
C GLY A 251 -4.54 9.98 13.64
N SER A 252 -5.30 11.00 13.25
CA SER A 252 -4.80 12.10 12.41
C SER A 252 -3.71 12.91 13.12
N GLY A 253 -3.87 13.15 14.43
CA GLY A 253 -2.94 13.93 15.24
C GLY A 253 -1.65 13.22 15.72
N ASP A 254 -1.44 11.94 15.39
CA ASP A 254 -0.18 11.26 15.71
C ASP A 254 0.93 11.76 14.77
N ALA A 255 1.94 12.45 15.33
CA ALA A 255 2.99 13.13 14.57
C ALA A 255 3.72 12.18 13.61
N MET A 256 4.01 10.96 14.06
CA MET A 256 4.75 9.98 13.28
C MET A 256 3.90 9.41 12.14
N SER A 257 2.65 9.04 12.40
CA SER A 257 1.71 8.61 11.36
C SER A 257 1.42 9.73 10.35
N ALA A 258 1.25 10.98 10.80
CA ALA A 258 1.07 12.12 9.90
C ALA A 258 2.29 12.34 8.99
N THR A 259 3.50 12.21 9.53
CA THR A 259 4.75 12.28 8.76
C THR A 259 4.89 11.12 7.79
N ALA A 260 4.54 9.89 8.19
CA ALA A 260 4.52 8.73 7.29
C ALA A 260 3.59 8.95 6.10
N ARG A 261 2.37 9.43 6.37
CA ARG A 261 1.37 9.76 5.34
C ARG A 261 1.88 10.84 4.39
N LEU A 262 2.56 11.86 4.90
CA LEU A 262 3.16 12.93 4.08
C LEU A 262 4.25 12.39 3.14
N PHE A 263 5.19 11.60 3.65
CA PHE A 263 6.24 10.99 2.84
C PHE A 263 5.67 10.07 1.76
N LEU A 264 4.71 9.21 2.13
CA LEU A 264 4.02 8.34 1.18
C LEU A 264 3.22 9.14 0.14
N LEU A 265 2.61 10.27 0.53
CA LEU A 265 1.91 11.16 -0.40
C LEU A 265 2.87 11.75 -1.44
N PHE A 266 4.03 12.26 -1.02
CA PHE A 266 5.04 12.78 -1.93
C PHE A 266 5.60 11.69 -2.85
N GLN A 267 5.93 10.51 -2.30
CA GLN A 267 6.36 9.36 -3.09
C GLN A 267 5.32 8.99 -4.16
N MET A 268 4.05 8.83 -3.78
CA MET A 268 3.01 8.43 -4.74
C MET A 268 2.76 9.50 -5.80
N THR A 269 2.90 10.78 -5.44
CA THR A 269 2.77 11.92 -6.36
C THR A 269 3.84 11.90 -7.44
N THR A 270 5.06 11.50 -7.10
CA THR A 270 6.16 11.45 -8.06
C THR A 270 6.17 10.16 -8.88
N VAL A 271 5.70 9.04 -8.32
CA VAL A 271 5.65 7.73 -9.01
C VAL A 271 4.50 7.65 -10.01
N LEU A 272 3.34 8.24 -9.72
CA LEU A 272 2.15 8.15 -10.59
C LEU A 272 2.41 8.63 -12.04
N PRO A 273 3.08 9.78 -12.29
CA PRO A 273 3.45 10.19 -13.64
C PRO A 273 4.36 9.20 -14.38
N LEU A 274 5.29 8.51 -13.69
CA LEU A 274 6.12 7.47 -14.32
C LEU A 274 5.26 6.30 -14.80
N LEU A 275 4.37 5.82 -13.94
CA LEU A 275 3.46 4.72 -14.28
C LEU A 275 2.53 5.11 -15.43
N ALA A 276 1.95 6.31 -15.39
CA ALA A 276 1.11 6.83 -16.46
C ALA A 276 1.88 6.95 -17.79
N TYR A 277 3.15 7.38 -17.77
CA TYR A 277 4.02 7.41 -18.94
C TYR A 277 4.22 6.00 -19.53
N LEU A 278 4.46 4.99 -18.69
CA LEU A 278 4.62 3.61 -19.13
C LEU A 278 3.34 3.06 -19.76
N VAL A 279 2.19 3.24 -19.11
CA VAL A 279 0.87 2.83 -19.63
C VAL A 279 0.61 3.50 -20.98
N ARG A 280 0.82 4.82 -21.07
CA ARG A 280 0.65 5.60 -22.29
C ARG A 280 1.53 5.07 -23.44
N ALA A 281 2.81 4.82 -23.16
CA ALA A 281 3.74 4.34 -24.17
C ALA A 281 3.35 2.95 -24.68
N GLN A 282 2.99 2.03 -23.79
CA GLN A 282 2.57 0.68 -24.15
C GLN A 282 1.23 0.67 -24.91
N PHE A 283 0.25 1.45 -24.46
CA PHE A 283 -1.08 1.54 -25.06
C PHE A 283 -1.02 2.08 -26.49
N PHE A 284 -0.35 3.22 -26.72
CA PHE A 284 -0.28 3.80 -28.06
C PHE A 284 0.65 3.02 -28.99
N TYR A 285 1.72 2.41 -28.47
CA TYR A 285 2.55 1.53 -29.29
C TYR A 285 1.76 0.31 -29.78
N ALA A 286 0.93 -0.30 -28.93
CA ALA A 286 0.11 -1.45 -29.30
C ALA A 286 -1.01 -1.08 -30.31
N LEU A 287 -1.66 0.07 -30.16
CA LEU A 287 -2.79 0.45 -31.02
C LEU A 287 -2.39 1.16 -32.32
N LEU A 288 -1.38 2.03 -32.26
CA LEU A 288 -1.03 2.95 -33.36
C LEU A 288 0.40 2.75 -33.87
N GLY A 289 1.17 1.83 -33.30
CA GLY A 289 2.58 1.61 -33.65
C GLY A 289 3.53 2.75 -33.30
N THR A 290 3.02 3.83 -32.69
CA THR A 290 3.78 5.04 -32.35
C THR A 290 3.70 5.33 -30.86
N VAL A 291 4.81 5.78 -30.28
CA VAL A 291 4.90 6.03 -28.82
C VAL A 291 4.19 7.32 -28.40
N TYR A 292 3.99 8.26 -29.34
CA TYR A 292 3.33 9.54 -29.08
C TYR A 292 2.54 10.00 -30.32
N PRO A 293 1.24 9.69 -30.41
CA PRO A 293 0.44 10.04 -31.60
C PRO A 293 0.02 11.52 -31.64
N GLY A 294 -0.02 12.20 -30.48
CA GLY A 294 -0.40 13.62 -30.40
C GLY A 294 -0.86 14.05 -29.00
N ARG A 295 -0.89 15.37 -28.74
CA ARG A 295 -1.25 15.94 -27.42
C ARG A 295 -2.70 15.64 -27.03
N GLY A 296 -3.65 15.73 -27.97
CA GLY A 296 -5.08 15.53 -27.70
C GLY A 296 -5.42 14.10 -27.27
N LEU A 297 -4.93 13.09 -28.00
CA LEU A 297 -5.15 11.68 -27.66
C LEU A 297 -4.52 11.30 -26.32
N VAL A 298 -3.32 11.82 -26.04
CA VAL A 298 -2.65 11.60 -24.75
C VAL A 298 -3.42 12.24 -23.61
N LEU A 299 -3.91 13.48 -23.79
CA LEU A 299 -4.73 14.16 -22.78
C LEU A 299 -6.04 13.40 -22.53
N LEU A 300 -6.69 12.90 -23.58
CA LEU A 300 -7.92 12.09 -23.48
C LEU A 300 -7.67 10.79 -22.69
N LEU A 301 -6.57 10.09 -22.98
CA LEU A 301 -6.18 8.90 -22.21
C LEU A 301 -5.95 9.23 -20.73
N ASN A 302 -5.19 10.31 -20.44
CA ASN A 302 -4.90 10.73 -19.07
C ASN A 302 -6.17 11.12 -18.30
N ILE A 303 -7.10 11.84 -18.95
CA ILE A 303 -8.41 12.18 -18.37
C ILE A 303 -9.20 10.90 -18.09
N GLY A 304 -9.22 9.93 -19.02
CA GLY A 304 -9.88 8.65 -18.82
C GLY A 304 -9.32 7.88 -17.63
N ILE A 305 -8.00 7.77 -17.52
CA ILE A 305 -7.32 7.10 -16.39
C ILE A 305 -7.62 7.79 -15.07
N LEU A 306 -7.52 9.12 -15.01
CA LEU A 306 -7.80 9.89 -13.79
C LEU A 306 -9.28 9.80 -13.40
N THR A 307 -10.20 9.83 -14.37
CA THR A 307 -11.64 9.69 -14.12
C THR A 307 -11.93 8.32 -13.49
N LEU A 308 -11.37 7.24 -14.07
CA LEU A 308 -11.51 5.89 -13.51
C LEU A 308 -10.94 5.81 -12.07
N ALA A 309 -9.79 6.43 -11.82
CA ALA A 309 -9.16 6.47 -10.51
C ALA A 309 -10.01 7.26 -9.48
N VAL A 310 -10.57 8.41 -9.88
CA VAL A 310 -11.46 9.22 -9.03
C VAL A 310 -12.74 8.46 -8.73
N CYS A 311 -13.39 7.86 -9.73
CA CYS A 311 -14.58 7.05 -9.54
C CYS A 311 -14.33 5.91 -8.55
N THR A 312 -13.20 5.21 -8.69
CA THR A 312 -12.83 4.13 -7.76
C THR A 312 -12.62 4.67 -6.34
N ALA A 313 -11.91 5.80 -6.18
CA ALA A 313 -11.65 6.41 -4.88
C ALA A 313 -12.92 6.95 -4.19
N VAL A 314 -13.95 7.30 -4.96
CA VAL A 314 -15.22 7.84 -4.45
C VAL A 314 -16.22 6.72 -4.15
N PHE A 315 -16.40 5.75 -5.06
CA PHE A 315 -17.46 4.74 -4.96
C PHE A 315 -17.02 3.40 -4.36
N TYR A 316 -15.73 3.06 -4.42
CA TYR A 316 -15.22 1.78 -3.92
C TYR A 316 -13.78 1.89 -3.36
N PRO A 317 -13.56 2.58 -2.24
CA PRO A 317 -12.23 2.84 -1.68
C PRO A 317 -11.64 1.68 -0.87
N HIS A 318 -11.92 0.43 -1.25
CA HIS A 318 -11.39 -0.77 -0.58
C HIS A 318 -10.09 -1.24 -1.22
N ILE A 319 -8.97 -0.74 -0.70
CA ILE A 319 -7.64 -0.98 -1.26
C ILE A 319 -7.28 -2.48 -1.26
N GLY A 320 -7.59 -3.22 -0.18
CA GLY A 320 -7.28 -4.65 -0.10
C GLY A 320 -8.02 -5.48 -1.16
N SER A 321 -9.29 -5.15 -1.42
CA SER A 321 -10.07 -5.80 -2.48
C SER A 321 -9.54 -5.48 -3.88
N ILE A 322 -9.15 -4.23 -4.15
CA ILE A 322 -8.57 -3.87 -5.45
C ILE A 322 -7.24 -4.62 -5.66
N ILE A 323 -6.37 -4.60 -4.64
CA ILE A 323 -5.05 -5.23 -4.71
C ILE A 323 -5.16 -6.75 -4.90
N ARG A 324 -6.04 -7.45 -4.18
CA ARG A 324 -6.18 -8.92 -4.31
C ARG A 324 -6.68 -9.36 -5.68
N PHE A 325 -7.65 -8.64 -6.27
CA PHE A 325 -8.19 -8.95 -7.59
C PHE A 325 -7.19 -8.61 -8.71
N VAL A 326 -6.60 -7.41 -8.67
CA VAL A 326 -5.60 -6.99 -9.66
C VAL A 326 -4.35 -7.88 -9.58
N GLY A 327 -3.90 -8.20 -8.37
CA GLY A 327 -2.76 -9.08 -8.13
C GLY A 327 -2.98 -10.50 -8.63
N SER A 328 -4.10 -11.12 -8.27
CA SER A 328 -4.40 -12.48 -8.71
C SER A 328 -4.62 -12.59 -10.22
N PHE A 329 -5.31 -11.62 -10.85
CA PHE A 329 -5.49 -11.59 -12.31
C PHE A 329 -4.18 -11.37 -13.07
N SER A 330 -3.43 -10.33 -12.71
CA SER A 330 -2.16 -10.03 -13.37
C SER A 330 -1.12 -11.11 -13.11
N GLY A 331 -1.11 -11.72 -11.92
CA GLY A 331 -0.26 -12.84 -11.59
C GLY A 331 -0.59 -14.12 -12.35
N LEU A 332 -1.87 -14.45 -12.52
CA LEU A 332 -2.28 -15.58 -13.38
C LEU A 332 -1.62 -15.47 -14.76
N VAL A 333 -1.67 -14.29 -15.38
CA VAL A 333 -1.12 -14.08 -16.72
C VAL A 333 0.42 -14.02 -16.69
N TYR A 334 0.99 -13.09 -15.93
CA TYR A 334 2.41 -12.73 -16.06
C TYR A 334 3.36 -13.51 -15.14
N ILE A 335 2.87 -14.04 -14.02
CA ILE A 335 3.70 -14.80 -13.06
C ILE A 335 3.59 -16.30 -13.33
N PHE A 336 2.35 -16.81 -13.45
CA PHE A 336 2.11 -18.25 -13.51
C PHE A 336 2.01 -18.79 -14.94
N ALA A 337 1.17 -18.22 -15.80
CA ALA A 337 0.89 -18.76 -17.13
C ALA A 337 2.02 -18.50 -18.14
N LEU A 338 2.38 -17.24 -18.37
CA LEU A 338 3.27 -16.86 -19.46
C LEU A 338 4.69 -17.45 -19.31
N PRO A 339 5.36 -17.38 -18.15
CA PRO A 339 6.69 -17.99 -17.99
C PRO A 339 6.67 -19.53 -18.15
N CYS A 340 5.69 -20.20 -17.55
CA CYS A 340 5.56 -21.66 -17.63
C CYS A 340 5.26 -22.14 -19.05
N THR A 341 4.35 -21.47 -19.76
CA THR A 341 4.00 -21.84 -21.15
C THR A 341 5.17 -21.62 -22.11
N ILE A 342 5.92 -20.52 -21.96
CA ILE A 342 7.13 -20.29 -22.75
C ILE A 342 8.19 -21.36 -22.47
N HIS A 343 8.38 -21.73 -21.21
CA HIS A 343 9.33 -22.79 -20.84
C HIS A 343 8.95 -24.15 -21.43
N LEU A 344 7.69 -24.57 -21.29
CA LEU A 344 7.19 -25.80 -21.88
C LEU A 344 7.29 -25.79 -23.41
N LYS A 345 6.99 -24.66 -24.05
CA LYS A 345 7.11 -24.53 -25.50
C LYS A 345 8.56 -24.66 -25.97
N ARG A 346 9.51 -24.08 -25.23
CA ARG A 346 10.94 -24.23 -25.49
C ARG A 346 11.37 -25.70 -25.40
N LEU A 347 10.96 -26.41 -24.35
CA LEU A 347 11.27 -27.85 -24.18
C LEU A 347 10.65 -28.72 -25.27
N GLN A 348 9.43 -28.38 -25.70
CA GLN A 348 8.77 -29.05 -26.82
C GLN A 348 9.56 -28.86 -28.13
N MET A 349 10.03 -27.62 -28.39
CA MET A 349 10.83 -27.32 -29.59
C MET A 349 12.23 -27.95 -29.56
N SER A 350 12.82 -28.16 -28.38
CA SER A 350 14.11 -28.86 -28.24
C SER A 350 13.98 -30.39 -28.22
N GLY A 351 12.76 -30.94 -28.22
CA GLY A 351 12.52 -32.40 -28.16
C GLY A 351 12.86 -33.05 -26.81
N THR A 352 13.12 -32.25 -25.77
CA THR A 352 13.54 -32.73 -24.43
C THR A 352 12.40 -32.70 -23.41
N LEU A 353 11.15 -32.58 -23.87
CA LEU A 353 9.98 -32.43 -23.00
C LEU A 353 9.67 -33.73 -22.25
N THR A 354 9.71 -33.69 -20.92
CA THR A 354 9.30 -34.83 -20.09
C THR A 354 7.86 -34.66 -19.59
N ARG A 355 7.20 -35.77 -19.23
CA ARG A 355 5.87 -35.73 -18.59
C ARG A 355 5.91 -35.03 -17.22
N LEU A 356 7.05 -35.12 -16.52
CA LEU A 356 7.28 -34.44 -15.25
C LEU A 356 7.26 -32.92 -15.44
N ASP A 357 7.92 -32.39 -16.48
CA ASP A 357 7.93 -30.96 -16.77
C ASP A 357 6.52 -30.42 -17.00
N VAL A 358 5.72 -31.16 -17.78
CA VAL A 358 4.31 -30.82 -18.03
C VAL A 358 3.50 -30.83 -16.74
N ALA A 359 3.68 -31.85 -15.88
CA ALA A 359 2.95 -31.96 -14.62
C ALA A 359 3.30 -30.82 -13.65
N ILE A 360 4.59 -30.53 -13.47
CA ILE A 360 5.06 -29.48 -12.56
C ILE A 360 4.56 -28.10 -13.02
N HIS A 361 4.85 -27.73 -14.27
CA HIS A 361 4.48 -26.41 -14.78
C HIS A 361 2.96 -26.28 -14.97
N GLY A 362 2.27 -27.36 -15.35
CA GLY A 362 0.81 -27.39 -15.39
C GLY A 362 0.18 -27.15 -14.02
N THR A 363 0.75 -27.71 -12.96
CA THR A 363 0.31 -27.47 -11.57
C THR A 363 0.50 -26.00 -11.17
N ILE A 364 1.61 -25.37 -11.56
CA ILE A 364 1.85 -23.94 -11.28
C ILE A 364 0.79 -23.06 -11.95
N ILE A 365 0.45 -23.34 -13.21
CA ILE A 365 -0.60 -22.62 -13.94
C ILE A 365 -1.96 -22.83 -13.26
N PHE A 366 -2.27 -24.06 -12.87
CA PHE A 366 -3.50 -24.39 -12.15
C PHE A 366 -3.60 -23.63 -10.81
N LEU A 367 -2.52 -23.57 -10.03
CA LEU A 367 -2.50 -22.80 -8.78
C LEU A 367 -2.72 -21.30 -9.02
N GLY A 368 -2.14 -20.74 -10.10
CA GLY A 368 -2.41 -19.37 -10.51
C GLY A 368 -3.88 -19.13 -10.86
N ALA A 369 -4.51 -20.07 -11.57
CA ALA A 369 -5.92 -19.97 -11.93
C ALA A 369 -6.81 -20.10 -10.69
N ALA A 370 -6.54 -21.09 -9.82
CA ALA A 370 -7.24 -21.27 -8.56
C ALA A 370 -7.13 -20.02 -7.68
N ASN A 371 -5.96 -19.39 -7.58
CA ASN A 371 -5.76 -18.15 -6.83
C ASN A 371 -6.68 -17.02 -7.33
N PHE A 372 -6.89 -16.89 -8.64
CA PHE A 372 -7.81 -15.89 -9.21
C PHE A 372 -9.27 -16.24 -8.98
N PHE A 373 -9.70 -17.48 -9.28
CA PHE A 373 -11.09 -17.87 -9.14
C PHE A 373 -11.57 -17.86 -7.69
N ILE A 374 -10.72 -18.25 -6.74
CA ILE A 374 -11.08 -18.25 -5.32
C ILE A 374 -11.37 -16.84 -4.80
N GLN A 375 -10.81 -15.78 -5.40
CA GLN A 375 -11.08 -14.40 -4.95
C GLN A 375 -12.57 -14.02 -5.02
N PHE A 376 -13.33 -14.64 -5.92
CA PHE A 376 -14.77 -14.38 -6.08
C PHE A 376 -15.64 -15.03 -5.00
N PHE A 377 -15.10 -16.00 -4.25
CA PHE A 377 -15.83 -16.76 -3.24
C PHE A 377 -15.55 -16.32 -1.79
N LEU A 378 -14.83 -15.19 -1.61
CA LEU A 378 -14.33 -14.71 -0.30
C LEU A 378 -15.19 -13.68 0.41
#